data_AF-A0A2D6JQQ1-F1
#
_entry.id   AF-A0A2D6JQQ1-F1
#
_cell.length_a   1.000
_cell.length_b   1.000
_cell.length_c   1.000
_cell.angle_alpha   90.00
_cell.angle_beta   90.00
_cell.angle_gamma   90.00
#
_symmetry.space_group_name_H-M   'P 1'
#
loop_
_entity.id
_entity.type
_entity.pdbx_description
1 polymer ?
#
loop_
_entity_poly.entity_id
_entity_poly.type
_entity_poly.pdbx_seq_one_letter_code
_entity_poly.pdbx_strand_id
1 'polypeptide(L)'
;MTYNTDAVNNAEDLNIVGVRILMSYGEDETSSGLGCAAPGSGNPAADTITGTASHLEYNGSADGENNGGSGSHEAMATWYNESMVGAVVSGLTMDEIRAQIDLRADGLGDHSVSISVAAEAGGSLGCTHDDGGEQVDYTVELMVFEYTIAPYLDTSDV
;
A
#
# COMPACT_ATOMS: atom_id res chain seq x y z
N MET A 1 -6.68 4.11 -16.15
CA MET A 1 -6.54 5.55 -16.42
C MET A 1 -5.41 6.03 -15.52
N THR A 2 -4.29 6.53 -16.06
CA THR A 2 -3.18 7.03 -15.24
C THR A 2 -3.50 8.46 -14.83
N TYR A 3 -3.72 8.68 -13.55
CA TYR A 3 -3.90 10.01 -12.97
C TYR A 3 -2.53 10.55 -12.57
N ASN A 4 -2.07 11.61 -13.23
CA ASN A 4 -0.86 12.31 -12.85
C ASN A 4 -1.27 13.36 -11.82
N THR A 5 -0.91 13.17 -10.56
CA THR A 5 -1.27 14.07 -9.46
C THR A 5 0.01 14.66 -8.87
N ASP A 6 0.06 15.98 -8.87
CA ASP A 6 0.90 16.88 -8.07
C ASP A 6 2.42 16.62 -7.99
N ALA A 7 3.18 17.58 -8.52
CA ALA A 7 4.60 17.68 -8.21
C ALA A 7 4.79 18.05 -6.73
N VAL A 8 5.67 17.34 -6.04
CA VAL A 8 6.08 17.69 -4.67
C VAL A 8 7.15 18.78 -4.75
N ASN A 9 6.87 19.94 -4.16
CA ASN A 9 7.84 21.02 -4.06
C ASN A 9 9.02 20.59 -3.17
N ASN A 10 10.24 20.98 -3.54
CA ASN A 10 11.46 20.68 -2.78
C ASN A 10 11.73 19.18 -2.60
N ALA A 11 11.24 18.32 -3.50
CA ALA A 11 11.50 16.88 -3.45
C ALA A 11 13.00 16.55 -3.53
N GLU A 12 13.79 17.40 -4.20
CA GLU A 12 15.25 17.29 -4.31
C GLU A 12 15.99 17.41 -2.97
N ASP A 13 15.37 18.01 -1.95
CA ASP A 13 15.92 18.16 -0.61
C ASP A 13 15.62 16.94 0.28
N LEU A 14 14.69 16.07 -0.16
CA LEU A 14 14.18 14.93 0.59
C LEU A 14 14.92 13.64 0.22
N ASN A 15 15.11 12.75 1.20
CA ASN A 15 15.51 11.37 0.95
C ASN A 15 14.25 10.51 0.81
N ILE A 16 13.64 10.52 -0.38
CA ILE A 16 12.46 9.70 -0.68
C ILE A 16 12.94 8.26 -0.87
N VAL A 17 12.40 7.34 -0.09
CA VAL A 17 12.82 5.92 -0.05
C VAL A 17 11.68 4.93 -0.28
N GLY A 18 10.48 5.43 -0.51
CA GLY A 18 9.31 4.59 -0.71
C GLY A 18 8.13 5.36 -1.27
N VAL A 19 7.20 4.61 -1.87
CA VAL A 19 5.86 5.06 -2.21
C VAL A 19 4.86 4.06 -1.66
N ARG A 20 3.79 4.56 -1.06
CA ARG A 20 2.72 3.78 -0.46
C ARG A 20 1.37 4.26 -0.95
N ILE A 21 0.47 3.30 -1.15
CA ILE A 21 -0.95 3.55 -1.30
C ILE A 21 -1.69 2.88 -0.15
N LEU A 22 -2.49 3.66 0.57
CA LEU A 22 -3.43 3.17 1.58
C LEU A 22 -4.81 3.19 0.96
N MET A 23 -5.54 2.10 1.10
CA MET A 23 -6.88 1.93 0.53
C MET A 23 -7.86 1.50 1.62
N SER A 24 -9.08 2.03 1.54
CA SER A 24 -10.23 1.57 2.29
C SER A 24 -11.43 1.48 1.37
N TYR A 25 -12.29 0.51 1.62
CA TYR A 25 -13.40 0.17 0.75
C TYR A 25 -14.52 -0.46 1.57
N GLY A 26 -15.75 -0.31 1.09
CA GLY A 26 -16.97 -0.84 1.70
C GLY A 26 -17.44 -2.09 0.99
N GLU A 27 -18.76 -2.27 0.99
CA GLU A 27 -19.51 -3.10 0.05
C GLU A 27 -20.66 -2.25 -0.44
N ASP A 28 -20.88 -2.22 -1.74
CA ASP A 28 -22.06 -1.60 -2.33
C ASP A 28 -22.98 -2.58 -3.07
N GLU A 29 -22.75 -3.89 -2.93
CA GLU A 29 -23.64 -4.94 -3.45
C GLU A 29 -25.06 -4.77 -2.90
N THR A 30 -26.04 -4.80 -3.82
CA THR A 30 -27.47 -4.71 -3.48
C THR A 30 -28.20 -5.98 -3.84
N SER A 31 -29.11 -6.41 -2.95
CA SER A 31 -29.91 -7.63 -3.15
C SER A 31 -31.40 -7.34 -3.22
N SER A 32 -32.12 -8.04 -4.11
CA SER A 32 -33.56 -7.87 -4.28
C SER A 32 -34.28 -9.15 -4.71
N GLY A 33 -35.51 -9.33 -4.23
CA GLY A 33 -36.35 -10.52 -4.54
C GLY A 33 -36.85 -11.26 -3.31
N LEU A 34 -37.91 -12.06 -3.50
CA LEU A 34 -38.53 -12.82 -2.39
C LEU A 34 -37.58 -13.87 -1.80
N GLY A 35 -36.63 -14.37 -2.60
CA GLY A 35 -35.64 -15.35 -2.15
C GLY A 35 -34.60 -14.77 -1.18
N CYS A 36 -34.44 -13.44 -1.10
CA CYS A 36 -33.47 -12.79 -0.21
C CYS A 36 -33.86 -12.85 1.28
N ALA A 37 -35.11 -13.22 1.60
CA ALA A 37 -35.58 -13.39 2.97
C ALA A 37 -35.12 -14.71 3.62
N ALA A 38 -34.54 -15.63 2.83
CA ALA A 38 -33.94 -16.84 3.38
C ALA A 38 -32.63 -16.48 4.13
N PRO A 39 -32.27 -17.20 5.21
CA PRO A 39 -31.07 -16.88 5.97
C PRO A 39 -29.80 -16.91 5.09
N GLY A 40 -29.07 -15.79 5.06
CA GLY A 40 -27.81 -15.64 4.32
C GLY A 40 -27.95 -15.50 2.80
N SER A 41 -29.17 -15.48 2.25
CA SER A 41 -29.40 -15.51 0.81
C SER A 41 -29.29 -14.15 0.12
N GLY A 42 -29.41 -13.07 0.90
CA GLY A 42 -29.24 -11.68 0.50
C GLY A 42 -27.95 -11.03 1.02
N ASN A 43 -27.02 -11.83 1.56
CA ASN A 43 -25.72 -11.33 2.00
C ASN A 43 -24.86 -10.96 0.77
N PRO A 44 -24.09 -9.87 0.85
CA PRO A 44 -23.09 -9.56 -0.17
C PRO A 44 -22.01 -10.66 -0.22
N ALA A 45 -21.45 -10.87 -1.39
CA ALA A 45 -20.19 -11.59 -1.55
C ALA A 45 -19.01 -10.65 -1.24
N ALA A 46 -17.80 -11.19 -1.24
CA ALA A 46 -16.60 -10.41 -0.92
C ALA A 46 -15.84 -10.12 -2.21
N ASP A 47 -15.46 -8.86 -2.38
CA ASP A 47 -14.60 -8.39 -3.46
C ASP A 47 -13.14 -8.45 -3.06
N THR A 48 -12.29 -8.61 -4.08
CA THR A 48 -10.83 -8.50 -3.92
C THR A 48 -10.34 -7.19 -4.51
N ILE A 49 -9.65 -6.40 -3.69
CA ILE A 49 -9.01 -5.16 -4.07
C ILE A 49 -7.50 -5.40 -4.09
N THR A 50 -6.86 -5.13 -5.23
CA THR A 50 -5.40 -5.23 -5.40
C THR A 50 -4.82 -3.83 -5.57
N GLY A 51 -3.98 -3.41 -4.64
CA GLY A 51 -3.16 -2.20 -4.79
C GLY A 51 -1.76 -2.53 -5.24
N THR A 52 -1.20 -1.69 -6.11
CA THR A 52 0.21 -1.73 -6.49
C THR A 52 0.85 -0.36 -6.39
N ALA A 53 2.12 -0.35 -5.98
CA ALA A 53 2.97 0.82 -5.87
C ALA A 53 4.30 0.52 -6.54
N SER A 54 4.83 1.49 -7.29
CA SER A 54 6.06 1.28 -8.06
C SER A 54 6.84 2.57 -8.31
N HIS A 55 8.15 2.41 -8.40
CA HIS A 55 9.11 3.43 -8.81
C HIS A 55 10.29 2.73 -9.48
N LEU A 56 10.55 3.02 -10.76
CA LEU A 56 11.58 2.34 -11.56
C LEU A 56 11.46 0.81 -11.46
N GLU A 57 12.49 0.10 -10.98
CA GLU A 57 12.48 -1.34 -10.73
C GLU A 57 11.77 -1.77 -9.42
N TYR A 58 11.56 -0.84 -8.49
CA TYR A 58 10.94 -1.13 -7.21
C TYR A 58 9.43 -1.26 -7.37
N ASN A 59 8.89 -2.35 -6.86
CA ASN A 59 7.47 -2.67 -6.95
C ASN A 59 7.01 -3.36 -5.67
N GLY A 60 5.76 -3.10 -5.31
CA GLY A 60 5.07 -3.85 -4.28
C GLY A 60 3.59 -3.90 -4.56
N SER A 61 2.99 -5.02 -4.16
CA SER A 61 1.59 -5.34 -4.40
C SER A 61 1.03 -5.99 -3.15
N ALA A 62 -0.22 -5.68 -2.85
CA ALA A 62 -0.97 -6.33 -1.80
C ALA A 62 -2.43 -6.47 -2.23
N ASP A 63 -3.05 -7.55 -1.75
CA ASP A 63 -4.48 -7.82 -1.93
C ASP A 63 -5.18 -7.66 -0.58
N GLY A 64 -6.41 -7.19 -0.61
CA GLY A 64 -7.31 -7.20 0.53
C GLY A 64 -8.76 -7.39 0.12
N GLU A 65 -9.59 -7.79 1.08
CA GLU A 65 -11.02 -8.10 0.85
C GLU A 65 -11.91 -7.32 1.82
N ASN A 66 -13.11 -6.95 1.37
CA ASN A 66 -14.17 -6.33 2.17
C ASN A 66 -15.00 -7.33 2.98
N ASN A 67 -14.90 -8.63 2.69
CA ASN A 67 -15.51 -9.73 3.44
C ASN A 67 -17.05 -9.63 3.59
N GLY A 68 -17.75 -9.08 2.60
CA GLY A 68 -19.17 -8.79 2.71
C GLY A 68 -19.48 -7.61 3.65
N GLY A 69 -18.53 -6.72 3.92
CA GLY A 69 -18.77 -5.50 4.69
C GLY A 69 -17.85 -4.30 4.40
N SER A 70 -16.60 -4.35 4.85
CA SER A 70 -15.64 -3.27 4.65
C SER A 70 -14.24 -3.78 4.90
N GLY A 71 -13.25 -3.24 4.20
CA GLY A 71 -11.86 -3.58 4.39
C GLY A 71 -10.93 -2.40 4.16
N SER A 72 -9.67 -2.61 4.51
CA SER A 72 -8.59 -1.70 4.19
C SER A 72 -7.27 -2.44 4.16
N HIS A 73 -6.36 -1.97 3.32
CA HIS A 73 -4.99 -2.46 3.29
C HIS A 73 -4.06 -1.41 2.67
N GLU A 74 -2.75 -1.68 2.70
CA GLU A 74 -1.74 -0.87 2.05
C GLU A 74 -0.90 -1.71 1.09
N ALA A 75 -0.44 -1.09 0.01
CA ALA A 75 0.61 -1.62 -0.85
C ALA A 75 1.75 -0.59 -0.92
N MET A 76 3.00 -1.05 -0.87
CA MET A 76 4.15 -0.15 -0.89
C MET A 76 5.34 -0.75 -1.62
N ALA A 77 6.14 0.12 -2.23
CA ALA A 77 7.48 -0.20 -2.72
C ALA A 77 8.49 0.64 -1.95
N THR A 78 9.51 0.00 -1.38
CA THR A 78 10.62 0.64 -0.66
C THR A 78 11.94 0.30 -1.34
N TRP A 79 12.90 1.22 -1.29
CA TRP A 79 14.22 1.04 -1.92
C TRP A 79 15.41 1.22 -0.98
N TYR A 80 15.17 1.43 0.32
CA TYR A 80 16.22 1.48 1.33
C TYR A 80 16.45 0.12 1.99
N ASN A 81 17.64 -0.07 2.55
CA ASN A 81 17.96 -1.26 3.32
C ASN A 81 17.33 -1.17 4.73
N GLU A 82 16.16 -1.77 4.88
CA GLU A 82 15.40 -1.82 6.13
C GLU A 82 16.19 -2.42 7.30
N SER A 83 17.13 -3.33 7.04
CA SER A 83 17.95 -3.95 8.10
C SER A 83 18.91 -2.98 8.78
N MET A 84 19.15 -1.81 8.18
CA MET A 84 19.98 -0.75 8.76
C MET A 84 19.20 0.10 9.79
N VAL A 85 17.88 0.00 9.82
CA VAL A 85 17.04 0.81 10.71
C VAL A 85 17.05 0.26 12.13
N GLY A 86 17.48 1.09 13.07
CA GLY A 86 17.57 0.71 14.50
C GLY A 86 18.63 -0.35 14.81
N ALA A 87 19.49 -0.68 13.84
CA ALA A 87 20.51 -1.71 13.99
C ALA A 87 21.87 -1.12 14.41
N VAL A 88 22.64 -1.93 15.14
CA VAL A 88 24.08 -1.70 15.31
C VAL A 88 24.80 -2.31 14.11
N VAL A 89 25.28 -1.44 13.22
CA VAL A 89 25.98 -1.86 12.01
C VAL A 89 27.47 -1.91 12.29
N SER A 90 28.12 -3.02 11.92
CA SER A 90 29.57 -3.22 12.08
C SER A 90 30.20 -3.65 10.75
N GLY A 91 31.50 -3.39 10.60
CA GLY A 91 32.25 -3.76 9.41
C GLY A 91 31.99 -2.90 8.17
N LEU A 92 31.17 -1.84 8.29
CA LEU A 92 30.93 -0.85 7.24
C LEU A 92 31.40 0.54 7.68
N THR A 93 31.88 1.31 6.72
CA THR A 93 32.14 2.75 6.86
C THR A 93 30.83 3.54 6.87
N MET A 94 30.90 4.79 7.31
CA MET A 94 29.73 5.68 7.30
C MET A 94 29.15 5.88 5.89
N ASP A 95 30.01 5.93 4.87
CA ASP A 95 29.57 6.11 3.48
C ASP A 95 28.94 4.83 2.91
N GLU A 96 29.46 3.65 3.29
CA GLU A 96 28.82 2.38 2.95
C GLU A 96 27.45 2.23 3.62
N ILE A 97 27.27 2.73 4.86
CA ILE A 97 25.96 2.78 5.50
C ILE A 97 25.03 3.74 4.76
N ARG A 98 25.50 4.96 4.43
CA ARG A 98 24.70 5.94 3.66
C ARG A 98 24.25 5.39 2.32
N ALA A 99 25.12 4.69 1.59
CA ALA A 99 24.78 4.08 0.31
C ALA A 99 23.65 3.03 0.41
N GLN A 100 23.29 2.58 1.61
CA GLN A 100 22.23 1.62 1.86
C GLN A 100 20.90 2.29 2.24
N ILE A 101 20.89 3.56 2.66
CA ILE A 101 19.70 4.24 3.23
C ILE A 101 19.44 5.65 2.69
N ASP A 102 20.43 6.31 2.10
CA ASP A 102 20.36 7.67 1.55
C ASP A 102 20.48 7.61 0.03
N LEU A 103 19.32 7.53 -0.62
CA LEU A 103 19.21 7.24 -2.06
C LEU A 103 18.73 8.45 -2.86
N ARG A 104 18.32 9.55 -2.20
CA ARG A 104 17.95 10.88 -2.75
C ARG A 104 17.55 10.89 -4.23
N ALA A 105 18.53 11.01 -5.13
CA ALA A 105 18.32 11.11 -6.57
C ALA A 105 17.56 9.91 -7.14
N ASP A 106 17.76 8.72 -6.59
CA ASP A 106 17.09 7.49 -6.96
C ASP A 106 15.63 7.44 -6.47
N GLY A 107 15.21 8.38 -5.62
CA GLY A 107 13.82 8.54 -5.21
C GLY A 107 13.07 9.63 -6.00
N LEU A 108 13.72 10.29 -6.97
CA LEU A 108 13.12 11.31 -7.80
C LEU A 108 12.56 10.72 -9.10
N GLY A 109 11.49 11.33 -9.62
CA GLY A 109 10.89 10.99 -10.90
C GLY A 109 9.47 10.47 -10.74
N ASP A 110 9.01 9.72 -11.73
CA ASP A 110 7.63 9.25 -11.74
C ASP A 110 7.46 8.09 -10.76
N HIS A 111 6.43 8.21 -9.91
CA HIS A 111 5.92 7.12 -9.09
C HIS A 111 4.57 6.71 -9.64
N SER A 112 4.32 5.40 -9.73
CA SER A 112 3.08 4.87 -10.26
C SER A 112 2.39 4.01 -9.22
N VAL A 113 1.11 4.30 -9.01
CA VAL A 113 0.21 3.46 -8.22
C VAL A 113 -0.94 2.98 -9.09
N SER A 114 -1.46 1.79 -8.82
CA SER A 114 -2.69 1.32 -9.44
C SER A 114 -3.56 0.56 -8.44
N ILE A 115 -4.87 0.63 -8.66
CA ILE A 115 -5.88 -0.08 -7.89
C ILE A 115 -6.68 -0.91 -8.89
N SER A 116 -6.91 -2.17 -8.56
CA SER A 116 -7.73 -3.11 -9.31
C SER A 116 -8.80 -3.66 -8.39
N VAL A 117 -10.02 -3.84 -8.91
CA VAL A 117 -11.12 -4.46 -8.18
C VAL A 117 -11.58 -5.67 -8.98
N ALA A 118 -11.63 -6.83 -8.32
CA ALA A 118 -12.34 -8.00 -8.78
C ALA A 118 -13.62 -8.11 -7.95
N ALA A 119 -14.71 -7.64 -8.55
CA ALA A 119 -16.02 -7.56 -7.93
C ALA A 119 -16.78 -8.88 -8.10
N GLU A 120 -17.38 -9.38 -7.03
CA GLU A 120 -18.10 -10.64 -7.00
C GLU A 120 -19.50 -10.42 -6.41
N ALA A 121 -20.53 -10.66 -7.23
CA ALA A 121 -21.91 -10.67 -6.75
C ALA A 121 -22.27 -12.01 -6.07
N GLY A 122 -23.04 -11.95 -4.99
CA GLY A 122 -23.66 -13.12 -4.38
C GLY A 122 -24.63 -13.87 -5.29
N GLY A 123 -25.22 -14.97 -4.80
CA GLY A 123 -26.18 -15.75 -5.60
C GLY A 123 -27.08 -16.67 -4.80
N SER A 124 -28.39 -16.54 -4.95
CA SER A 124 -29.35 -17.52 -4.44
C SER A 124 -30.64 -17.59 -5.26
N LEU A 125 -31.36 -18.72 -5.17
CA LEU A 125 -32.59 -18.92 -5.94
C LEU A 125 -33.67 -17.90 -5.54
N GLY A 126 -34.08 -17.06 -6.49
CA GLY A 126 -35.11 -16.04 -6.28
C GLY A 126 -34.62 -14.79 -5.55
N CYS A 127 -33.31 -14.64 -5.36
CA CYS A 127 -32.65 -13.40 -4.96
C CYS A 127 -31.69 -12.98 -6.08
N THR A 128 -31.86 -11.76 -6.57
CA THR A 128 -30.95 -11.15 -7.54
C THR A 128 -30.02 -10.22 -6.79
N HIS A 129 -28.74 -10.29 -7.14
CA HIS A 129 -27.69 -9.42 -6.63
C HIS A 129 -27.15 -8.56 -7.77
N ASP A 130 -26.83 -7.30 -7.46
CA ASP A 130 -26.22 -6.33 -8.36
C ASP A 130 -24.98 -5.76 -7.67
N ASP A 131 -23.84 -6.02 -8.27
CA ASP A 131 -22.53 -5.52 -7.89
C ASP A 131 -21.80 -5.11 -9.18
N GLY A 132 -21.44 -3.83 -9.24
CA GLY A 132 -20.89 -3.17 -10.42
C GLY A 132 -19.41 -2.82 -10.28
N GLY A 133 -18.74 -3.23 -9.20
CA GLY A 133 -17.44 -2.74 -8.78
C GLY A 133 -17.49 -2.11 -7.39
N GLU A 134 -16.33 -1.82 -6.80
CA GLU A 134 -16.22 -1.32 -5.43
C GLU A 134 -15.74 0.14 -5.38
N GLN A 135 -16.30 0.93 -4.46
CA GLN A 135 -15.83 2.28 -4.19
C GLN A 135 -14.59 2.24 -3.28
N VAL A 136 -13.42 2.47 -3.88
CA VAL A 136 -12.15 2.54 -3.14
C VAL A 136 -11.78 3.99 -2.82
N ASP A 137 -11.74 4.31 -1.54
CA ASP A 137 -11.08 5.52 -1.02
C ASP A 137 -9.59 5.26 -0.85
N TYR A 138 -8.73 6.18 -1.29
CA TYR A 138 -7.28 5.97 -1.23
C TYR A 138 -6.50 7.24 -0.88
N THR A 139 -5.33 7.02 -0.28
CA THR A 139 -4.30 8.05 -0.05
C THR A 139 -2.97 7.55 -0.58
N VAL A 140 -2.29 8.38 -1.37
CA VAL A 140 -0.94 8.11 -1.86
C VAL A 140 0.06 8.91 -1.04
N GLU A 141 1.10 8.24 -0.55
CA GLU A 141 2.14 8.84 0.28
C GLU A 141 3.53 8.54 -0.30
N LEU A 142 4.41 9.54 -0.26
CA LEU A 142 5.84 9.36 -0.43
C LEU A 142 6.47 9.18 0.95
N MET A 143 7.32 8.16 1.10
CA MET A 143 8.06 7.90 2.33
C MET A 143 9.39 8.63 2.30
N VAL A 144 9.58 9.58 3.23
CA VAL A 144 10.84 10.29 3.41
C VAL A 144 11.58 9.69 4.60
N PHE A 145 12.84 9.30 4.39
CA PHE A 145 13.65 8.70 5.44
C PHE A 145 14.68 9.70 5.98
N GLU A 146 14.34 10.26 7.13
CA GLU A 146 15.25 11.03 7.98
C GLU A 146 16.06 10.09 8.88
N TYR A 147 17.38 10.30 8.93
CA TYR A 147 18.28 9.39 9.65
C TYR A 147 19.38 10.15 10.42
N THR A 148 19.97 9.46 11.40
CA THR A 148 21.19 9.88 12.08
C THR A 148 22.08 8.66 12.26
N ILE A 149 23.33 8.76 11.81
CA ILE A 149 24.35 7.71 12.03
C ILE A 149 25.26 8.19 13.15
N ALA A 150 25.41 7.40 14.20
CA ALA A 150 26.25 7.69 15.35
C ALA A 150 27.16 6.49 15.68
N PRO A 151 28.34 6.73 16.28
CA PRO A 151 29.18 5.65 16.79
C PRO A 151 28.42 4.82 17.84
N TYR A 152 28.53 3.50 17.75
CA TYR A 152 28.06 2.60 18.79
C TYR A 152 29.16 2.38 19.83
N LEU A 153 28.84 2.61 21.11
CA LEU A 153 29.72 2.33 22.24
C LEU A 153 29.08 1.22 23.08
N ASP A 154 29.71 0.06 23.11
CA ASP A 154 29.29 -1.01 24.00
C ASP A 154 29.79 -0.72 25.42
N THR A 155 28.84 -0.54 26.35
CA THR A 155 29.13 -0.30 27.77
C THR A 155 28.93 -1.55 28.63
N SER A 156 28.75 -2.74 28.03
CA SER A 156 28.63 -3.99 28.79
C SER A 156 29.95 -4.42 29.46
N ASP A 157 31.06 -3.83 29.02
CA ASP A 157 32.41 -4.07 29.54
C ASP A 157 32.94 -2.96 30.49
N VAL A 158 32.13 -1.96 30.86
CA VAL A 158 32.49 -0.89 31.83
C VAL A 158 31.81 -1.04 33.18
#